data_AF-A0A0V0Y211-F1
#
_entry.id   AF-A0A0V0Y211-F1
#
_cell.length_a   1.000
_cell.length_b   1.000
_cell.length_c   1.000
_cell.angle_alpha   90.00
_cell.angle_beta   90.00
_cell.angle_gamma   90.00
#
_symmetry.space_group_name_H-M   'P 1'
#
loop_
_entity.id
_entity.type
_entity.pdbx_description
1 polymer ?
#
loop_
_entity_poly.entity_id
_entity_poly.type
_entity_poly.pdbx_seq_one_letter_code
_entity_poly.pdbx_strand_id
1 'polypeptide(L)' 'LRRDLERVYEVVRKKAGREQRRQKAWKDRKAYGPVYEPGDLVWMQLPTKTKLGAYWDGPYQVQRKLDWNTYRVEK' A
#
# COMPACT_ATOMS: atom_id res chain seq x y z
N LEU A 1 -28.83 25.71 -21.77
CA LEU A 1 -27.60 26.25 -21.15
C LEU A 1 -27.35 25.74 -19.72
N ARG A 2 -28.15 26.11 -18.70
CA ARG A 2 -27.93 25.66 -17.30
C ARG A 2 -28.06 24.14 -17.13
N ARG A 3 -29.11 23.53 -17.71
CA ARG A 3 -29.32 22.07 -17.72
C ARG A 3 -28.20 21.30 -18.43
N ASP A 4 -27.70 21.84 -19.55
CA ASP A 4 -26.63 21.19 -20.31
C ASP A 4 -25.32 21.21 -19.53
N LEU A 5 -25.03 22.31 -18.85
CA LEU A 5 -23.86 22.45 -18.00
C LEU A 5 -23.93 21.50 -16.79
N GLU A 6 -25.08 21.42 -16.12
CA GLU A 6 -25.32 20.46 -15.03
C GLU A 6 -25.11 19.02 -15.49
N ARG A 7 -25.63 18.67 -16.67
CA ARG A 7 -25.45 17.34 -17.27
C ARG A 7 -23.98 17.03 -17.55
N VAL A 8 -23.22 18.00 -18.08
CA VAL A 8 -21.78 17.84 -18.31
C VAL A 8 -21.03 17.62 -16.98
N TYR A 9 -21.32 18.40 -15.95
CA TYR A 9 -20.70 18.24 -14.64
C TYR A 9 -20.98 16.89 -14.00
N GLU A 10 -22.22 16.39 -14.10
CA GLU A 10 -22.56 15.05 -13.60
C GLU A 10 -21.77 13.95 -14.30
N VAL A 11 -21.66 14.02 -15.63
CA VAL A 11 -20.91 13.05 -16.43
C VAL A 11 -19.43 13.07 -16.04
N VAL A 12 -18.85 14.26 -15.88
CA VAL A 12 -17.45 14.43 -15.48
C VAL A 12 -17.22 13.87 -14.07
N ARG A 13 -18.07 14.18 -13.08
CA ARG A 13 -17.95 13.62 -11.72
C ARG A 13 -18.04 12.10 -11.71
N LYS A 14 -18.99 11.52 -12.44
CA LYS A 14 -19.16 10.06 -12.53
C LYS A 14 -17.92 9.40 -13.14
N LYS A 15 -17.36 9.98 -14.21
CA LYS A 15 -16.12 9.52 -14.83
C LYS A 15 -14.93 9.66 -13.87
N ALA A 16 -14.76 10.81 -13.23
CA ALA A 16 -13.68 11.04 -12.26
C ALA A 16 -13.72 10.03 -11.10
N GLY A 17 -14.89 9.76 -10.53
CA GLY A 17 -15.04 8.75 -9.47
C GLY A 17 -14.73 7.33 -9.95
N ARG A 18 -15.09 6.98 -11.20
CA ARG A 18 -14.72 5.69 -11.80
C ARG A 18 -13.21 5.58 -12.00
N GLU A 19 -12.58 6.64 -12.49
CA GLU A 19 -11.14 6.68 -12.71
C GLU A 19 -10.36 6.63 -11.39
N GLN A 20 -10.80 7.33 -10.35
CA GLN A 20 -10.21 7.22 -9.00
C GLN A 20 -10.27 5.79 -8.47
N ARG A 21 -11.42 5.11 -8.59
CA ARG A 21 -11.55 3.70 -8.20
C ARG A 21 -10.62 2.79 -9.00
N ARG A 22 -10.49 3.02 -10.31
CA ARG A 22 -9.56 2.27 -11.18
C ARG A 22 -8.11 2.47 -10.76
N GLN A 23 -7.70 3.72 -10.50
CA GLN A 23 -6.35 4.04 -10.03
C GLN A 23 -6.04 3.40 -8.68
N LYS A 24 -6.98 3.48 -7.73
CA LYS A 24 -6.86 2.82 -6.42
C LYS A 24 -6.68 1.31 -6.60
N ALA A 25 -7.59 0.65 -7.33
CA ALA A 25 -7.51 -0.79 -7.57
C ALA A 25 -6.19 -1.20 -8.24
N TRP A 26 -5.69 -0.41 -9.19
CA TRP A 26 -4.41 -0.70 -9.84
C TRP A 26 -3.22 -0.55 -8.88
N LYS A 27 -3.20 0.49 -8.04
CA LYS A 27 -2.15 0.68 -7.02
C LYS A 27 -2.19 -0.44 -5.97
N ASP A 28 -3.38 -0.77 -5.47
CA ASP A 28 -3.57 -1.76 -4.43
C ASP A 28 -3.30 -3.20 -4.93
N ARG A 29 -3.38 -3.44 -6.25
CA ARG A 29 -3.11 -4.75 -6.86
C ARG A 29 -1.73 -5.33 -6.52
N LYS A 30 -0.75 -4.47 -6.21
CA LYS A 30 0.63 -4.87 -5.85
C LYS A 30 0.94 -4.62 -4.36
N ALA A 31 -0.03 -4.18 -3.56
CA ALA A 31 0.16 -3.92 -2.14
C ALA A 31 0.21 -5.21 -1.30
N TYR A 32 -0.29 -6.33 -1.83
CA TYR A 32 -0.16 -7.63 -1.20
C TYR A 32 1.25 -8.17 -1.45
N GLY A 33 2.14 -7.97 -0.47
CA GLY A 33 3.44 -8.62 -0.43
C GLY A 33 3.33 -10.14 -0.20
N PRO A 34 4.44 -10.89 -0.32
CA PRO A 34 4.47 -12.29 0.07
C PRO A 34 4.00 -12.45 1.52
N VAL A 35 3.25 -13.53 1.79
CA VAL A 35 2.89 -13.90 3.16
C VAL A 35 4.12 -14.55 3.79
N TYR A 36 4.56 -14.01 4.91
CA TYR A 36 5.70 -14.56 5.65
C TYR A 36 5.24 -15.64 6.62
N GLU A 37 6.04 -16.69 6.73
CA GLU A 37 5.84 -17.79 7.65
C GLU A 37 6.80 -17.69 8.85
N PRO A 38 6.44 -18.26 10.01
CA PRO A 38 7.38 -18.40 11.12
C PRO A 38 8.69 -19.07 10.68
N GLY A 39 9.84 -18.43 10.94
CA GLY A 39 11.14 -18.89 10.46
C GLY A 39 11.71 -18.10 9.28
N ASP A 40 10.88 -17.35 8.55
CA ASP A 40 11.37 -16.50 7.46
C ASP A 40 12.27 -15.37 7.98
N LEU A 41 13.32 -15.06 7.22
CA LEU A 41 14.23 -13.96 7.48
C LEU A 41 13.83 -12.73 6.68
N VAL A 42 13.53 -11.62 7.36
CA VAL A 42 13.04 -10.38 6.75
C VAL A 42 13.89 -9.19 7.14
N TRP A 43 14.01 -8.21 6.25
CA TRP A 43 14.71 -6.95 6.53
C TRP A 43 13.72 -5.91 7.04
N MET A 44 14.09 -5.14 8.05
CA MET A 44 13.23 -4.10 8.61
C MET A 44 13.66 -2.72 8.11
N GLN A 45 12.74 -2.00 7.47
CA GLN A 45 12.96 -0.60 7.14
C GLN A 45 12.81 0.24 8.40
N LEU A 46 13.90 0.83 8.89
CA LEU A 46 13.87 1.73 10.03
C LEU A 46 13.56 3.16 9.56
N PRO A 47 12.78 3.93 10.34
CA PRO A 47 12.43 5.32 10.01
C PRO A 47 13.63 6.28 10.09
N THR A 48 14.80 5.78 10.50
CA THR A 48 16.04 6.55 10.58
C THR A 48 16.44 7.03 9.18
N LYS A 49 16.26 8.33 8.94
CA LYS A 49 16.65 8.97 7.68
C LYS A 49 18.17 9.07 7.63
N THR A 50 18.78 8.36 6.69
CA THR A 50 20.17 8.59 6.31
C THR A 50 20.23 9.52 5.11
N LYS A 51 21.39 10.16 4.88
CA LYS A 51 21.60 10.99 3.68
C LYS A 51 21.38 10.23 2.37
N LEU A 52 21.47 8.89 2.40
CA LEU A 52 21.36 8.00 1.24
C LEU A 52 19.97 7.35 1.09
N GLY A 53 19.00 7.72 1.93
CA GLY A 53 17.63 7.19 1.88
C GLY A 53 17.28 6.30 3.07
N ALA A 54 16.33 5.40 2.86
CA ALA A 54 15.82 4.52 3.91
C ALA A 54 16.87 3.48 4.32
N TYR A 55 17.08 3.37 5.64
CA TYR A 55 17.97 2.37 6.21
C TYR A 55 17.21 1.05 6.43
N TRP A 56 17.78 -0.03 5.94
CA TRP A 56 17.29 -1.39 6.15
C TRP A 56 18.20 -2.08 7.18
N ASP A 57 17.65 -2.45 8.33
CA ASP A 57 18.37 -3.28 9.31
C ASP A 57 18.11 -4.76 9.00
N GLY A 58 19.09 -5.59 9.39
CA GLY A 58 19.34 -6.95 8.92
C GLY A 58 18.22 -7.96 9.10
N PRO A 59 18.53 -9.26 8.93
CA PRO A 59 17.49 -10.26 8.91
C PRO A 59 16.94 -10.47 10.32
N TYR A 60 15.67 -10.16 10.48
CA TYR A 60 14.85 -10.56 11.61
C TYR A 60 14.12 -11.85 11.26
N GLN A 61 14.03 -12.77 12.20
CA GLN A 61 13.23 -13.96 12.06
C GLN A 61 11.77 -13.64 12.39
N VAL A 62 10.86 -14.02 11.49
CA VAL A 62 9.41 -13.96 11.76
C VAL A 62 9.08 -15.02 12.80
N GLN A 63 8.50 -14.59 13.92
CA GLN A 63 8.07 -15.51 14.99
C GLN A 63 6.64 -15.98 14.76
N ARG A 64 5.74 -15.03 14.46
CA ARG A 64 4.34 -15.33 14.16
C ARG A 64 3.64 -14.17 13.48
N LYS A 65 2.60 -14.49 12.74
CA LYS A 65 1.63 -13.54 12.20
C LYS A 65 0.66 -13.11 13.30
N LEU A 66 0.51 -11.80 13.51
CA LEU A 66 -0.42 -11.22 14.48
C LEU A 66 -1.75 -10.83 13.83
N ASP A 67 -1.70 -10.32 12.60
CA ASP A 67 -2.86 -9.88 11.82
C ASP A 67 -2.59 -10.08 10.31
N TRP A 68 -3.53 -9.72 9.44
CA TRP A 68 -3.44 -9.91 7.98
C TRP A 68 -2.12 -9.40 7.36
N ASN A 69 -1.54 -8.30 7.90
CA ASN A 69 -0.25 -7.74 7.47
C ASN A 69 0.69 -7.35 8.62
N THR A 70 0.44 -7.82 9.85
CA THR A 70 1.26 -7.48 11.02
C THR A 70 1.96 -8.73 11.53
N TYR A 71 3.28 -8.66 11.65
CA TYR A 71 4.12 -9.78 12.09
C TYR A 71 4.92 -9.38 13.32
N ARG A 72 5.12 -10.33 14.24
CA ARG A 72 6.13 -10.20 15.30
C ARG A 72 7.42 -10.82 14.78
N VAL A 73 8.50 -10.06 14.89
CA VAL A 73 9.82 -10.47 14.45
C VAL A 73 10.83 -10.31 15.58
N GLU A 74 11.88 -11.11 15.56
CA GLU A 74 12.96 -11.12 16.54
C GLU A 74 14.31 -11.10 15.81
N LYS A 75 15.33 -10.53 16.44
CA LYS A 75 16.68 -10.45 15.86
C LYS A 75 17.51 -11.66 16.28
#